data_AF-A0A1N6MWV4-F1
#
_entry.id   AF-A0A1N6MWV4-F1
#
_cell.length_a   1.000
_cell.length_b   1.000
_cell.length_c   1.000
_cell.angle_alpha   90.00
_cell.angle_beta   90.00
_cell.angle_gamma   90.00
#
_symmetry.space_group_name_H-M   'P 1'
#
loop_
_entity.id
_entity.type
_entity.pdbx_description
1 polymer ?
#
loop_
_entity_poly.entity_id
_entity_poly.type
_entity_poly.pdbx_seq_one_letter_code
_entity_poly.pdbx_strand_id
1 'polypeptide(L)'
;MIMYKNIIFLMLATLSTSAYTYELSIDIGCFTSNSKKPINIKLVDMYSKKDNARIGYVKYENSRMSIPIVLVKEDSEILSEDRPYQYTTVWNEIIKGQFNGSYTVISQGARYYGFTYINKKGKPVDFEENMNAYDAEIKDCIWK
;
A
#
# COMPACT_ATOMS: atom_id res chain seq x y z
N MET A 1 -24.06 40.07 -43.88
CA MET A 1 -24.27 38.76 -43.22
C MET A 1 -23.20 37.75 -43.67
N ILE A 2 -21.92 38.10 -43.53
CA ILE A 2 -20.77 37.27 -43.94
C ILE A 2 -19.66 37.59 -42.93
N MET A 3 -19.74 37.05 -41.71
CA MET A 3 -18.65 37.19 -40.71
C MET A 3 -18.71 36.15 -39.58
N TYR A 4 -19.84 35.45 -39.40
CA TYR A 4 -19.98 34.43 -38.35
C TYR A 4 -19.63 33.00 -38.78
N LYS A 5 -19.50 32.73 -40.08
CA LYS A 5 -19.35 31.36 -40.60
C LYS A 5 -17.95 30.77 -40.35
N ASN A 6 -16.92 31.61 -40.23
CA ASN A 6 -15.54 31.16 -40.05
C ASN A 6 -15.09 31.14 -38.57
N ILE A 7 -15.84 31.77 -37.66
CA ILE A 7 -15.50 31.79 -36.22
C ILE A 7 -15.99 30.53 -35.50
N ILE A 8 -17.07 29.91 -35.99
CA ILE A 8 -17.62 28.66 -35.42
C ILE A 8 -16.66 27.47 -35.65
N PHE A 9 -15.82 27.51 -36.69
CA PHE A 9 -14.89 26.42 -36.98
C PHE A 9 -13.66 26.39 -36.04
N LEU A 10 -13.39 27.47 -35.29
CA LEU A 10 -12.20 27.57 -34.44
C LEU A 10 -12.43 27.18 -32.96
N MET A 11 -13.68 26.96 -32.55
CA MET A 11 -14.02 26.70 -31.13
C MET A 11 -14.25 25.21 -30.80
N LEU A 12 -14.23 24.31 -31.80
CA LEU A 12 -14.53 22.88 -31.63
C LEU A 12 -13.31 21.96 -31.67
N ALA A 13 -12.13 22.51 -31.41
CA ALA A 13 -10.89 21.76 -31.21
C ALA A 13 -10.44 21.85 -29.74
N THR A 14 -11.40 21.87 -28.80
CA THR A 14 -11.10 21.66 -27.39
C THR A 14 -10.55 20.26 -27.24
N LEU A 15 -9.24 20.20 -26.98
CA LEU A 15 -8.46 19.02 -26.68
C LEU A 15 -9.27 18.04 -25.82
N SER A 16 -9.68 16.92 -26.41
CA SER A 16 -10.01 15.73 -25.66
C SER A 16 -8.71 15.16 -25.11
N THR A 17 -8.24 15.73 -23.99
CA THR A 17 -7.23 15.05 -23.19
C THR A 17 -7.87 13.78 -22.67
N SER A 18 -7.50 12.64 -23.26
CA SER A 18 -7.78 11.34 -22.68
C SER A 18 -7.09 11.31 -21.32
N ALA A 19 -7.85 11.56 -20.26
CA ALA A 19 -7.40 11.33 -18.90
C ALA A 19 -7.17 9.82 -18.78
N TYR A 20 -5.91 9.39 -18.90
CA TYR A 20 -5.53 8.05 -18.51
C TYR A 20 -5.74 7.96 -17.01
N THR A 21 -6.88 7.40 -16.59
CA THR A 21 -7.05 7.00 -15.21
C THR A 21 -6.02 5.91 -14.94
N TYR A 22 -5.07 6.21 -14.07
CA TYR A 22 -4.09 5.24 -13.63
C TYR A 22 -4.78 4.34 -12.63
N GLU A 23 -5.05 3.09 -13.02
CA GLU A 23 -5.79 2.11 -12.21
C GLU A 23 -4.89 1.45 -11.15
N LEU A 24 -3.99 2.24 -10.54
CA LEU A 24 -3.12 1.82 -9.45
C LEU A 24 -3.71 2.30 -8.13
N SER A 25 -3.99 1.38 -7.22
CA SER A 25 -4.20 1.70 -5.81
C SER A 25 -2.89 1.55 -5.04
N ILE A 26 -2.64 2.47 -4.11
CA ILE A 26 -1.50 2.43 -3.20
C ILE A 26 -2.06 2.53 -1.79
N ASP A 27 -1.85 1.49 -0.99
CA ASP A 27 -2.18 1.45 0.42
C ASP A 27 -0.89 1.53 1.25
N ILE A 28 -0.93 2.32 2.32
CA ILE A 28 0.22 2.57 3.20
C ILE A 28 -0.17 2.22 4.62
N GLY A 29 0.71 1.49 5.29
CA GLY A 29 0.60 1.15 6.70
C GLY A 29 1.81 1.64 7.48
N CYS A 30 1.60 2.41 8.55
CA CYS A 30 2.66 2.84 9.46
C CYS A 30 2.60 2.02 10.73
N PHE A 31 3.69 1.32 11.08
CA PHE A 31 3.71 0.40 12.21
C PHE A 31 4.89 0.63 13.15
N THR A 32 4.68 0.30 14.42
CA THR A 32 5.70 0.37 15.48
C THR A 32 5.68 -0.93 16.28
N SER A 33 6.86 -1.51 16.55
CA SER A 33 6.96 -2.73 17.37
C SER A 33 6.87 -2.41 18.86
N ASN A 34 6.21 -3.31 19.60
CA ASN A 34 6.05 -3.19 21.04
C ASN A 34 7.30 -3.72 21.77
N SER A 35 8.33 -2.88 21.91
CA SER A 35 9.56 -3.24 22.62
C SER A 35 10.23 -2.03 23.25
N LYS A 36 11.18 -2.25 24.19
CA LYS A 36 11.96 -1.18 24.83
C LYS A 36 12.72 -0.27 23.85
N LYS A 37 13.02 -0.79 22.66
CA LYS A 37 13.63 -0.05 21.55
C LYS A 37 12.75 -0.29 20.31
N PRO A 38 11.67 0.50 20.16
CA PRO A 38 10.68 0.27 19.12
C PRO A 38 11.31 0.26 17.72
N ILE A 39 10.79 -0.61 16.87
CA ILE A 39 11.14 -0.69 15.46
C ILE A 39 9.98 -0.11 14.68
N ASN A 40 10.27 0.93 13.91
CA ASN A 40 9.32 1.60 13.05
C ASN A 40 9.44 1.08 11.62
N ILE A 41 8.32 0.72 11.01
CA ILE A 41 8.27 0.15 9.66
C ILE A 41 7.06 0.67 8.89
N LYS A 42 7.29 1.08 7.65
CA LYS A 42 6.26 1.39 6.67
C LYS A 42 6.01 0.17 5.79
N LEU A 43 4.76 -0.23 5.62
CA LEU A 43 4.30 -1.11 4.55
C LEU A 43 3.76 -0.26 3.41
N VAL A 44 4.09 -0.62 2.17
CA VAL A 44 3.44 -0.08 0.99
C VAL A 44 2.99 -1.24 0.12
N ASP A 45 1.71 -1.21 -0.24
CA ASP A 45 1.05 -2.19 -1.08
C ASP A 45 0.49 -1.49 -2.31
N MET A 46 0.86 -1.95 -3.49
CA MET A 46 0.47 -1.35 -4.76
C MET A 46 -0.22 -2.39 -5.63
N TYR A 47 -1.43 -2.09 -6.06
CA TYR A 47 -2.22 -2.98 -6.91
C TYR A 47 -2.60 -2.28 -8.22
N SER A 48 -2.15 -2.83 -9.35
CA SER A 48 -2.59 -2.48 -10.69
C SER A 48 -3.80 -3.32 -11.04
N LYS A 49 -4.98 -2.70 -11.09
CA LYS A 49 -6.20 -3.39 -11.51
C LYS A 49 -6.17 -3.75 -13.00
N LYS A 50 -5.53 -2.92 -13.82
CA LYS A 50 -5.35 -3.16 -15.26
C LYS A 50 -4.62 -4.47 -15.54
N ASP A 51 -3.54 -4.71 -14.81
CA ASP A 51 -2.67 -5.87 -15.05
C ASP A 51 -2.94 -7.01 -14.06
N ASN A 52 -3.89 -6.81 -13.13
CA ASN A 52 -4.13 -7.69 -11.99
C ASN A 52 -2.82 -8.05 -11.26
N ALA A 53 -1.97 -7.04 -11.07
CA ALA A 53 -0.62 -7.19 -10.53
C ALA A 53 -0.52 -6.49 -9.19
N ARG A 54 0.07 -7.16 -8.21
CA ARG A 54 0.28 -6.59 -6.87
C ARG A 54 1.74 -6.69 -6.48
N ILE A 55 2.30 -5.57 -6.05
CA ILE A 55 3.68 -5.46 -5.60
C ILE A 55 3.70 -4.72 -4.27
N GLY A 56 4.63 -5.07 -3.39
CA GLY A 56 4.78 -4.37 -2.13
C GLY A 56 6.23 -4.12 -1.79
N TYR A 57 6.43 -3.23 -0.82
CA TYR A 57 7.70 -3.12 -0.12
C TYR A 57 7.47 -2.71 1.33
N VAL A 58 8.48 -2.99 2.14
CA VAL A 58 8.59 -2.39 3.47
C VAL A 58 9.77 -1.43 3.54
N LYS A 59 9.70 -0.43 4.42
CA LYS A 59 10.82 0.46 4.72
C LYS A 59 10.89 0.71 6.22
N TYR A 60 11.99 0.26 6.82
CA TYR A 60 12.31 0.60 8.20
C TYR A 60 12.70 2.08 8.30
N GLU A 61 12.28 2.77 9.37
CA GLU A 61 12.51 4.20 9.59
C GLU A 61 13.96 4.63 9.32
N ASN A 62 14.91 3.91 9.91
CA ASN A 62 16.34 4.21 9.83
C ASN A 62 17.04 3.61 8.60
N SER A 63 16.29 2.96 7.69
CA SER A 63 16.84 2.38 6.47
C SER A 63 16.81 3.36 5.31
N ARG A 64 17.92 3.45 4.58
CA ARG A 64 18.01 4.21 3.32
C ARG A 64 17.31 3.51 2.15
N MET A 65 17.05 2.21 2.26
CA MET A 65 16.49 1.39 1.19
C MET A 65 15.19 0.72 1.64
N SER A 66 14.22 0.63 0.73
CA SER A 66 13.08 -0.27 0.87
C SER A 66 13.49 -1.71 0.59
N ILE A 67 12.74 -2.66 1.14
CA ILE A 67 12.91 -4.08 0.92
C ILE A 67 11.68 -4.58 0.17
N PRO A 68 11.83 -5.15 -1.04
CA PRO A 68 10.70 -5.67 -1.79
C PRO A 68 10.08 -6.86 -1.05
N ILE A 69 8.75 -6.92 -1.11
CA ILE A 69 7.97 -8.05 -0.61
C ILE A 69 7.09 -8.60 -1.73
N VAL A 70 6.88 -9.91 -1.74
CA VAL A 70 6.09 -10.61 -2.76
C VAL A 70 4.88 -11.24 -2.08
N LEU A 71 3.67 -10.95 -2.57
CA LEU A 71 2.45 -11.59 -2.06
C LEU A 71 2.52 -13.09 -2.35
N VAL A 72 2.31 -13.92 -1.33
CA VAL A 72 2.27 -15.38 -1.47
C VAL A 72 0.91 -15.97 -1.15
N LYS A 73 0.09 -15.26 -0.37
CA LYS A 73 -1.25 -15.69 0.01
C LYS A 73 -2.13 -14.49 0.30
N GLU A 74 -3.39 -14.58 -0.11
CA GLU A 74 -4.47 -13.72 0.35
C GLU A 74 -5.67 -14.60 0.66
N ASP A 75 -6.22 -14.44 1.86
CA ASP A 75 -7.52 -14.97 2.25
C ASP A 75 -8.43 -13.79 2.64
N SER A 76 -9.73 -13.93 2.45
CA SER A 76 -10.72 -12.95 2.88
C SER A 76 -11.86 -13.60 3.66
N GLU A 77 -12.34 -12.90 4.68
CA GLU A 77 -13.41 -13.35 5.56
C GLU A 77 -14.44 -12.25 5.79
N ILE A 78 -15.72 -12.62 5.82
CA ILE A 78 -16.81 -11.73 6.24
C ILE A 78 -17.08 -12.00 7.72
N LEU A 79 -16.67 -11.08 8.59
CA LEU A 79 -16.90 -11.21 10.03
C LEU A 79 -18.36 -10.91 10.43
N SER A 80 -19.07 -10.12 9.64
CA SER A 80 -20.51 -9.84 9.75
C SER A 80 -21.01 -9.18 8.47
N GLU A 81 -22.27 -9.36 8.08
CA GLU A 81 -22.84 -8.80 6.82
C GLU A 81 -22.66 -7.27 6.70
N ASP A 82 -22.66 -6.54 7.81
CA ASP A 82 -22.53 -5.07 7.82
C ASP A 82 -21.08 -4.56 7.87
N ARG A 83 -20.06 -5.43 7.83
CA ARG A 83 -18.65 -5.03 7.91
C ARG A 83 -17.91 -5.25 6.60
N PRO A 84 -16.92 -4.40 6.28
CA PRO A 84 -15.99 -4.69 5.20
C PRO A 84 -15.33 -6.05 5.38
N TYR A 85 -14.96 -6.68 4.27
CA TYR A 85 -14.12 -7.89 4.29
C TYR A 85 -12.87 -7.65 5.12
N GLN A 86 -12.54 -8.61 5.98
CA GLN A 86 -11.21 -8.70 6.56
C GLN A 86 -10.33 -9.49 5.60
N TYR A 87 -9.15 -8.96 5.30
CA TYR A 87 -8.15 -9.62 4.49
C TYR A 87 -7.00 -10.06 5.38
N THR A 88 -6.55 -11.29 5.17
CA THR A 88 -5.28 -11.79 5.71
C THR A 88 -4.34 -12.04 4.53
N THR A 89 -3.26 -11.28 4.46
CA THR A 89 -2.25 -11.43 3.41
C THR A 89 -0.93 -11.90 4.00
N VAL A 90 -0.22 -12.73 3.24
CA VAL A 90 1.13 -13.18 3.56
C VAL A 90 2.08 -12.72 2.48
N TRP A 91 3.18 -12.12 2.89
CA TRP A 91 4.18 -11.54 2.00
C TRP A 91 5.57 -12.05 2.32
N ASN A 92 6.34 -12.44 1.32
CA ASN A 92 7.73 -12.86 1.50
C ASN A 92 8.68 -11.69 1.29
N GLU A 93 9.52 -11.43 2.29
CA GLU A 93 10.61 -10.46 2.24
C GLU A 93 11.79 -11.02 1.44
N ILE A 94 12.23 -10.27 0.43
CA ILE A 94 13.33 -10.67 -0.45
C ILE A 94 14.51 -9.72 -0.29
N ILE A 95 15.66 -10.25 0.15
CA ILE A 95 16.92 -9.50 0.29
C ILE A 95 17.96 -10.12 -0.63
N LYS A 96 18.52 -9.32 -1.55
CA LYS A 96 19.53 -9.77 -2.53
C LYS A 96 19.06 -11.01 -3.32
N GLY A 97 17.77 -11.04 -3.68
CA GLY A 97 17.16 -12.14 -4.43
C GLY A 97 16.86 -13.40 -3.60
N GLN A 98 17.06 -13.37 -2.28
CA GLN A 98 16.83 -14.52 -1.39
C GLN A 98 15.69 -14.25 -0.41
N PHE A 99 14.92 -15.30 -0.10
CA PHE A 99 13.94 -15.28 0.99
C PHE A 99 14.61 -14.95 2.32
N ASN A 100 14.09 -13.96 3.04
CA ASN A 100 14.62 -13.54 4.34
C ASN A 100 13.62 -13.69 5.51
N GLY A 101 12.32 -13.66 5.21
CA GLY A 101 11.25 -13.81 6.19
C GLY A 101 9.89 -13.58 5.55
N SER A 102 8.83 -13.67 6.34
CA SER A 102 7.46 -13.42 5.88
C SER A 102 6.74 -12.45 6.81
N TYR A 103 5.91 -11.60 6.21
CA TYR A 103 4.95 -10.76 6.90
C TYR A 103 3.56 -11.39 6.81
N THR A 104 2.82 -11.42 7.90
CA THR A 104 1.37 -11.66 7.91
C THR A 104 0.69 -10.34 8.27
N VAL A 105 -0.23 -9.89 7.41
CA VAL A 105 -0.93 -8.61 7.55
C VAL A 105 -2.42 -8.87 7.57
N ILE A 106 -3.09 -8.35 8.60
CA ILE A 106 -4.55 -8.40 8.74
C ILE A 106 -5.08 -6.98 8.58
N SER A 107 -5.93 -6.76 7.60
CA SER A 107 -6.56 -5.46 7.34
C SER A 107 -8.07 -5.60 7.18
N GLN A 108 -8.81 -4.56 7.56
CA GLN A 108 -10.25 -4.46 7.30
C GLN A 108 -10.61 -2.99 7.09
N GLY A 109 -11.23 -2.68 5.94
CA GLY A 109 -11.48 -1.31 5.53
C GLY A 109 -10.17 -0.52 5.44
N ALA A 110 -10.12 0.65 6.11
CA ALA A 110 -8.95 1.54 6.11
C ALA A 110 -8.01 1.31 7.32
N ARG A 111 -8.06 0.14 7.96
CA ARG A 111 -7.32 -0.16 9.20
C ARG A 111 -6.52 -1.45 9.11
N TYR A 112 -5.43 -1.49 9.86
CA TYR A 112 -4.64 -2.70 10.06
C TYR A 112 -4.80 -3.21 11.49
N TYR A 113 -5.14 -4.50 11.61
CA TYR A 113 -5.40 -5.16 12.89
C TYR A 113 -4.28 -6.13 13.30
N GLY A 114 -3.39 -6.47 12.37
CA GLY A 114 -2.23 -7.31 12.65
C GLY A 114 -1.14 -7.07 11.63
N PHE A 115 0.10 -6.97 12.10
CA PHE A 115 1.29 -6.95 11.26
C PHE A 115 2.41 -7.68 11.99
N THR A 116 2.66 -8.93 11.60
CA THR A 116 3.66 -9.79 12.23
C THR A 116 4.71 -10.18 11.21
N TYR A 117 5.98 -9.97 11.54
CA TYR A 117 7.12 -10.47 10.77
C TYR A 117 7.69 -11.72 11.42
N ILE A 118 7.96 -12.76 10.63
CA ILE A 118 8.71 -13.94 11.05
C ILE A 118 9.93 -14.07 10.16
N ASN A 119 11.13 -13.98 10.74
CA ASN A 119 12.35 -14.15 9.97
C ASN A 119 12.56 -15.62 9.56
N LYS A 120 13.49 -15.88 8.64
CA LYS A 120 13.85 -17.24 8.20
C LYS A 120 14.33 -18.20 9.29
N LYS A 121 14.62 -17.70 10.50
CA LYS A 121 14.97 -18.51 11.68
C LYS A 121 13.77 -18.78 12.60
N GLY A 122 12.57 -18.35 12.20
CA GLY A 122 11.33 -18.52 12.97
C GLY A 122 11.14 -17.52 14.10
N LYS A 123 11.95 -16.45 14.19
CA LYS A 123 11.79 -15.45 15.26
C LYS A 123 10.72 -14.41 14.86
N PRO A 124 9.64 -14.26 15.64
CA PRO A 124 8.60 -13.28 15.37
C PRO A 124 8.97 -11.88 15.87
N VAL A 125 8.40 -10.87 15.22
CA VAL A 125 8.31 -9.48 15.69
C VAL A 125 6.92 -8.99 15.33
N ASP A 126 6.15 -8.63 16.34
CA ASP A 126 4.82 -8.05 16.18
C ASP A 126 4.91 -6.53 16.14
N PHE A 127 4.08 -5.94 15.28
CA PHE A 127 3.93 -4.50 15.17
C PHE A 127 2.45 -4.12 15.27
N GLU A 128 2.22 -2.93 15.79
CA GLU A 128 0.91 -2.31 15.91
C GLU A 128 0.83 -1.13 14.96
N GLU A 129 -0.35 -0.88 14.39
CA GLU A 129 -0.59 0.30 13.56
C GLU A 129 -0.39 1.57 14.41
N ASN A 130 0.51 2.45 13.97
CA ASN A 130 0.79 3.71 14.62
C ASN A 130 0.10 4.86 13.87
N MET A 131 -1.12 5.17 14.32
CA MET A 131 -1.94 6.22 13.72
C MET A 131 -1.32 7.62 13.77
N ASN A 132 -0.42 7.86 14.73
CA ASN A 132 0.22 9.16 14.89
C ASN A 132 1.43 9.32 13.95
N ALA A 133 1.87 8.24 13.31
CA ALA A 133 2.99 8.25 12.38
C ALA A 133 2.58 8.58 10.94
N TYR A 134 1.29 8.59 10.58
CA TYR A 134 0.88 9.01 9.25
C TYR A 134 1.12 10.52 9.04
N ASP A 135 1.48 10.91 7.82
CA ASP A 135 1.41 12.29 7.39
C ASP A 135 -0.07 12.75 7.24
N ALA A 136 -0.28 14.05 6.99
CA ALA A 136 -1.61 14.63 6.93
C ALA A 136 -2.49 14.04 5.81
N GLU A 137 -1.87 13.51 4.75
CA GLU A 137 -2.57 12.93 3.59
C GLU A 137 -2.67 11.40 3.65
N ILE A 138 -2.11 10.74 4.67
CA ILE A 138 -2.05 9.27 4.79
C ILE A 138 -1.31 8.64 3.58
N LYS A 139 -0.28 9.35 3.10
CA LYS A 139 0.58 8.97 1.97
C LYS A 139 2.02 8.67 2.38
N ASP A 140 2.40 8.92 3.63
CA ASP A 140 3.71 8.54 4.14
C ASP A 140 3.70 8.33 5.66
N CYS A 141 4.81 7.77 6.17
CA CYS A 141 5.08 7.64 7.60
C CYS A 141 6.16 8.64 8.04
N ILE A 142 5.81 9.49 9.00
CA ILE A 142 6.65 10.47 9.67
C ILE A 142 6.66 10.14 11.16
N TRP A 143 7.67 9.38 11.59
CA TRP A 143 7.91 9.10 13.01
C TRP A 143 8.52 10.34 13.70
N LYS A 144 8.05 10.66 14.90
CA LYS A 144 8.45 11.82 15.70
C LYS A 144 9.03 11.40 17.03
#